data_AF-A0A1V4WNL4-F1
#
_entry.id   AF-A0A1V4WNL4-F1
#
_cell.length_a   1.000
_cell.length_b   1.000
_cell.length_c   1.000
_cell.angle_alpha   90.00
_cell.angle_beta   90.00
_cell.angle_gamma   90.00
#
_symmetry.space_group_name_H-M   'P 1'
#
loop_
_entity.id
_entity.type
_entity.pdbx_description
1 polymer ?
#
loop_
_entity_poly.entity_id
_entity_poly.type
_entity_poly.pdbx_seq_one_letter_code
_entity_poly.pdbx_strand_id
1 'polypeptide(L)'
;MESLFLAAGPEREIIVLPVGRALHCDELYIASVTGYVPFERRNNSLSGHSHGVFSPLAFNALLGHPMLGLKQNAKDSHWPKKIFLRRNSEIRNVVNATELERMFFSHGYSVVEPERMTFSQQVKLFSNARAIAGSSGAALANIIFCPPITKICIFISKDQETSYWYWQNMACATGKTVTYVLGEKNKSKMGGIHASFSIDLNSLPSSILGVE
;
A
#
# COMPACT_ATOMS: atom_id res chain seq x y z
N MET A 1 13.39 -10.22 2.03
CA MET A 1 13.65 -11.21 3.10
C MET A 1 13.53 -10.60 4.49
N GLU A 2 14.01 -9.38 4.74
CA GLU A 2 13.89 -8.71 6.06
C GLU A 2 12.47 -8.79 6.67
N SER A 3 11.44 -8.45 5.89
CA SER A 3 10.04 -8.53 6.33
C SER A 3 9.61 -9.92 6.81
N LEU A 4 10.06 -10.97 6.11
CA LEU A 4 9.77 -12.36 6.48
C LEU A 4 10.44 -12.73 7.80
N PHE A 5 11.73 -12.40 7.97
CA PHE A 5 12.45 -12.66 9.22
C PHE A 5 11.81 -11.93 10.41
N LEU A 6 11.43 -10.66 10.24
CA LEU A 6 10.78 -9.88 11.30
C LEU A 6 9.39 -10.41 11.66
N ALA A 7 8.62 -10.89 10.69
CA ALA A 7 7.29 -11.46 10.92
C ALA A 7 7.34 -12.88 11.50
N ALA A 8 8.34 -13.68 11.10
CA ALA A 8 8.52 -15.04 11.61
C ALA A 8 9.01 -15.05 13.06
N GLY A 9 9.87 -14.09 13.42
CA GLY A 9 10.54 -14.03 14.71
C GLY A 9 11.72 -15.00 14.82
N PRO A 10 12.50 -14.94 15.91
CA PRO A 10 13.69 -15.77 16.09
C PRO A 10 13.39 -17.25 16.39
N GLU A 11 12.16 -17.55 16.80
CA GLU A 11 11.75 -18.89 17.22
C GLU A 11 11.38 -19.82 16.05
N ARG A 12 11.20 -19.25 14.84
CA ARG A 12 10.81 -20.02 13.66
C ARG A 12 11.98 -20.11 12.67
N GLU A 13 12.35 -21.35 12.36
CA GLU A 13 13.30 -21.60 11.28
C GLU A 13 12.68 -21.21 9.93
N ILE A 14 13.45 -20.48 9.12
CA ILE A 14 13.07 -20.14 7.74
C ILE A 14 13.93 -20.98 6.80
N ILE A 15 13.28 -21.90 6.10
CA ILE A 15 13.91 -22.76 5.10
C ILE A 15 13.61 -22.20 3.71
N VAL A 16 14.64 -21.74 3.00
CA VAL A 16 14.52 -21.27 1.61
C VAL A 16 14.76 -22.44 0.67
N LEU A 17 13.74 -22.84 -0.09
CA LEU A 17 13.83 -23.95 -1.04
C LEU A 17 14.25 -23.48 -2.43
N PRO A 18 15.37 -24.00 -2.98
CA PRO A 18 15.75 -23.75 -4.37
C PRO A 18 14.72 -24.32 -5.36
N VAL A 19 14.70 -23.75 -6.56
CA VAL A 19 13.89 -24.26 -7.69
C VAL A 19 14.22 -25.74 -7.93
N GLY A 20 13.19 -26.57 -8.10
CA GLY A 20 13.33 -28.02 -8.33
C GLY A 20 13.58 -28.84 -7.06
N ARG A 21 13.53 -28.24 -5.88
CA ARG A 21 13.58 -28.95 -4.59
C ARG A 21 12.19 -29.03 -3.97
N ALA A 22 11.97 -30.09 -3.19
CA ALA A 22 10.77 -30.27 -2.39
C ALA A 22 11.16 -30.69 -0.97
N LEU A 23 10.30 -30.39 -0.01
CA LEU A 23 10.35 -30.97 1.33
C LEU A 23 9.19 -31.92 1.50
N HIS A 24 9.44 -33.03 2.20
CA HIS A 24 8.38 -33.84 2.75
C HIS A 24 7.98 -33.22 4.10
N CYS A 25 6.69 -33.04 4.31
CA CYS A 25 6.12 -32.58 5.57
C CYS A 25 4.91 -33.46 5.88
N ASP A 26 4.74 -33.81 7.16
CA ASP A 26 3.57 -34.57 7.60
C ASP A 26 2.29 -33.74 7.48
N GLU A 27 2.40 -32.44 7.76
CA GLU A 27 1.32 -31.46 7.61
C GLU A 27 1.81 -30.19 6.89
N LEU A 28 1.03 -29.72 5.92
CA LEU A 28 1.30 -28.50 5.16
C LEU A 28 0.24 -27.44 5.45
N TYR A 29 0.65 -26.33 6.06
CA TYR A 29 -0.18 -25.15 6.25
C TYR A 29 0.14 -24.12 5.17
N ILE A 30 -0.88 -23.72 4.40
CA ILE A 30 -0.74 -22.70 3.36
C ILE A 30 -1.50 -21.45 3.81
N ALA A 31 -0.79 -20.32 3.90
CA ALA A 31 -1.45 -19.03 4.10
C ALA A 31 -2.30 -18.70 2.86
N SER A 32 -3.59 -18.42 3.07
CA SER A 32 -4.48 -18.02 1.97
C SER A 32 -3.95 -16.77 1.27
N VAL A 33 -4.10 -16.69 -0.05
CA VAL A 33 -3.73 -15.51 -0.83
C VAL A 33 -4.79 -14.41 -0.65
N THR A 34 -4.77 -13.78 0.51
CA THR A 34 -5.80 -12.80 0.94
C THR A 34 -5.87 -11.59 0.04
N GLY A 35 -4.72 -11.13 -0.49
CA GLY A 35 -4.60 -9.96 -1.35
C GLY A 35 -4.75 -10.21 -2.85
N TYR A 36 -5.24 -11.37 -3.28
CA TYR A 36 -5.42 -11.62 -4.72
C TYR A 36 -6.59 -10.80 -5.28
N VAL A 37 -6.33 -10.09 -6.37
CA VAL A 37 -7.34 -9.40 -7.17
C VAL A 37 -7.07 -9.71 -8.63
N PRO A 38 -7.99 -10.39 -9.33
CA PRO A 38 -7.80 -10.67 -10.74
C PRO A 38 -8.00 -9.37 -11.54
N PHE A 39 -7.02 -9.07 -12.38
CA PHE A 39 -7.06 -8.02 -13.39
C PHE A 39 -7.05 -8.67 -14.78
N GLU A 40 -7.77 -8.11 -15.75
CA GLU A 40 -7.81 -8.61 -17.14
C GLU A 40 -8.08 -10.13 -17.19
N ARG A 41 -9.24 -10.52 -16.65
CA ARG A 41 -9.61 -11.92 -16.38
C ARG A 41 -9.45 -12.80 -17.63
N ARG A 42 -8.61 -13.82 -17.53
CA ARG A 42 -8.41 -14.80 -18.62
C ARG A 42 -9.52 -15.87 -18.68
N ASN A 43 -10.42 -15.93 -17.69
CA ASN A 43 -11.40 -17.01 -17.53
C ASN A 43 -12.54 -16.69 -16.54
N ASN A 44 -13.69 -17.35 -16.71
CA ASN A 44 -14.95 -17.13 -15.95
C ASN A 44 -15.09 -17.99 -14.67
N SER A 45 -14.05 -18.73 -14.25
CA SER A 45 -14.13 -19.58 -13.05
C SER A 45 -13.96 -18.73 -11.78
N LEU A 46 -15.03 -18.66 -10.96
CA LEU A 46 -15.17 -17.68 -9.87
C LEU A 46 -15.52 -18.28 -8.51
N SER A 47 -15.58 -19.60 -8.33
CA SER A 47 -15.94 -20.14 -7.01
C SER A 47 -14.72 -20.20 -6.07
N GLY A 48 -14.84 -19.58 -4.90
CA GLY A 48 -14.02 -19.90 -3.71
C GLY A 48 -12.71 -19.14 -3.50
N HIS A 49 -12.39 -18.07 -4.23
CA HIS A 49 -11.15 -17.30 -4.04
C HIS A 49 -11.36 -16.03 -3.19
N SER A 50 -10.41 -15.72 -2.31
CA SER A 50 -10.42 -14.47 -1.53
C SER A 50 -10.13 -13.28 -2.45
N HIS A 51 -11.12 -12.40 -2.61
CA HIS A 51 -10.99 -11.15 -3.35
C HIS A 51 -10.56 -10.03 -2.38
N GLY A 52 -9.25 -9.82 -2.23
CA GLY A 52 -8.69 -8.79 -1.33
C GLY A 52 -9.43 -8.64 0.01
N VAL A 53 -9.65 -9.77 0.69
CA VAL A 53 -10.29 -9.85 2.01
C VAL A 53 -9.19 -9.98 3.04
N PHE A 54 -9.17 -9.06 4.00
CA PHE A 54 -8.10 -8.98 4.98
C PHE A 54 -8.65 -9.23 6.39
N SER A 55 -8.04 -10.14 7.12
CA SER A 55 -8.45 -10.47 8.49
C SER A 55 -7.94 -9.41 9.48
N PRO A 56 -8.83 -8.71 10.19
CA PRO A 56 -8.42 -7.77 11.24
C PRO A 56 -7.62 -8.46 12.35
N LEU A 57 -7.96 -9.72 12.67
CA LEU A 57 -7.23 -10.51 13.67
C LEU A 57 -5.78 -10.76 13.23
N ALA A 58 -5.57 -11.16 11.97
CA ALA A 58 -4.24 -11.41 11.44
C ALA A 58 -3.39 -10.13 11.38
N PHE A 59 -3.99 -9.01 10.94
CA PHE A 59 -3.29 -7.73 10.95
C PHE A 59 -3.00 -7.23 12.36
N ASN A 60 -3.91 -7.37 13.32
CA ASN A 60 -3.64 -7.00 14.70
C ASN A 60 -2.52 -7.84 15.32
N ALA A 61 -2.46 -9.14 15.00
CA ALA A 61 -1.36 -10.00 15.41
C ALA A 61 -0.02 -9.53 14.82
N LEU A 62 0.00 -9.20 13.52
CA LEU A 62 1.18 -8.64 12.86
C LEU A 62 1.60 -7.30 13.48
N LEU A 63 0.68 -6.34 13.61
CA LEU A 63 0.95 -5.01 14.17
C LEU A 63 1.35 -5.04 15.65
N GLY A 64 0.89 -6.06 16.38
CA GLY A 64 1.29 -6.32 17.76
C GLY A 64 2.66 -7.00 17.90
N HIS A 65 3.27 -7.46 16.80
CA HIS A 65 4.48 -8.25 16.83
C HIS A 65 5.69 -7.42 17.34
N PRO A 66 6.37 -7.84 18.42
CA PRO A 66 7.43 -7.06 19.06
C PRO A 66 8.56 -6.64 18.12
N MET A 67 8.93 -7.51 17.17
CA MET A 67 10.03 -7.25 16.23
C MET A 67 9.72 -6.13 15.23
N LEU A 68 8.46 -5.75 15.03
CA LEU A 68 8.13 -4.59 14.18
C LEU A 68 8.39 -3.24 14.88
N GLY A 69 8.58 -3.23 16.20
CA GLY A 69 8.96 -2.02 16.95
C GLY A 69 7.89 -0.93 17.01
N LEU A 70 6.64 -1.21 16.62
CA LEU A 70 5.56 -0.22 16.52
C LEU A 70 5.12 0.39 17.87
N LYS A 71 5.40 -0.27 18.99
CA LYS A 71 5.05 0.20 20.35
C LYS A 71 6.12 1.09 20.99
N GLN A 72 7.24 1.37 20.31
CA GLN A 72 8.28 2.25 20.85
C GLN A 72 7.83 3.71 20.73
N ASN A 73 7.90 4.48 21.83
CA ASN A 73 7.39 5.84 21.93
C ASN A 73 8.03 6.78 20.88
N ALA A 74 7.20 7.24 19.93
CA ALA A 74 7.57 8.13 18.82
C ALA A 74 7.68 9.62 19.20
N LYS A 75 8.08 9.95 20.45
CA LYS A 75 8.15 11.36 20.87
C LYS A 75 9.24 12.16 20.14
N ASP A 76 10.27 11.48 19.61
CA ASP A 76 11.43 12.08 18.91
C ASP A 76 11.69 11.46 17.53
N SER A 77 10.63 11.18 16.76
CA SER A 77 10.76 10.64 15.41
C SER A 77 11.19 11.75 14.43
N HIS A 78 12.37 11.62 13.81
CA HIS A 78 12.82 12.49 12.71
C HIS A 78 12.09 12.22 11.38
N TRP A 79 11.20 11.22 11.37
CA TRP A 79 10.42 10.86 10.18
C TRP A 79 9.36 11.93 9.88
N PRO A 80 9.07 12.19 8.59
CA PRO A 80 8.04 13.16 8.22
C PRO A 80 6.64 12.66 8.60
N LYS A 81 5.74 13.61 8.91
CA LYS A 81 4.33 13.32 9.23
C LYS A 81 3.41 13.40 8.01
N LYS A 82 3.81 14.10 6.95
CA LYS A 82 3.06 14.22 5.69
C LYS A 82 3.91 13.62 4.57
N ILE A 83 3.40 12.61 3.89
CA ILE A 83 4.17 11.81 2.93
C ILE A 83 3.47 11.82 1.58
N PHE A 84 4.22 12.17 0.54
CA PHE A 84 3.82 11.97 -0.84
C PHE A 84 4.61 10.79 -1.40
N LEU A 85 3.92 9.73 -1.81
CA LEU A 85 4.54 8.53 -2.37
C LEU A 85 4.79 8.75 -3.86
N ARG A 86 6.06 8.93 -4.22
CA ARG A 86 6.49 8.92 -5.62
C ARG A 86 6.36 7.51 -6.17
N ARG A 87 5.89 7.41 -7.40
CA ARG A 87 5.79 6.14 -8.13
C ARG A 87 6.76 6.18 -9.31
N ASN A 88 7.79 5.34 -9.24
CA ASN A 88 8.70 5.09 -10.36
C ASN A 88 8.28 3.78 -11.04
N SER A 89 7.47 3.88 -12.10
CA SER A 89 6.90 2.73 -12.80
C SER A 89 6.84 3.02 -14.30
N GLU A 90 6.83 1.99 -15.14
CA GLU A 90 6.62 2.14 -16.58
C GLU A 90 5.12 2.17 -16.95
N ILE A 91 4.26 1.69 -16.04
CA ILE A 91 2.80 1.57 -16.21
C ILE A 91 2.03 2.32 -15.12
N ARG A 92 0.77 2.67 -15.37
CA ARG A 92 -0.14 3.35 -14.41
C ARG A 92 0.44 4.64 -13.82
N ASN A 93 1.14 5.42 -14.65
CA ASN A 93 1.76 6.65 -14.18
C ASN A 93 0.74 7.77 -14.10
N VAL A 94 0.91 8.63 -13.10
CA VAL A 94 0.21 9.91 -13.06
C VAL A 94 0.98 10.87 -13.96
N VAL A 95 0.40 11.25 -15.10
CA VAL A 95 1.10 12.02 -16.14
C VAL A 95 1.57 13.37 -15.60
N ASN A 96 0.76 14.01 -14.75
CA ASN A 96 1.09 15.25 -14.07
C ASN A 96 1.67 15.04 -12.65
N ALA A 97 2.43 13.95 -12.44
CA ALA A 97 3.06 13.66 -11.15
C ALA A 97 3.95 14.82 -10.63
N THR A 98 4.70 15.48 -11.52
CA THR A 98 5.56 16.63 -11.14
C THR A 98 4.75 17.79 -10.57
N GLU A 99 3.56 18.07 -11.10
CA GLU A 99 2.68 19.13 -10.59
C GLU A 99 2.11 18.77 -9.22
N LEU A 100 1.66 17.51 -9.06
CA LEU A 100 1.23 16.98 -7.78
C LEU A 100 2.34 17.07 -6.73
N GLU A 101 3.55 16.62 -7.06
CA GLU A 101 4.68 16.65 -6.14
C GLU A 101 5.00 18.08 -5.67
N ARG A 102 5.04 19.04 -6.60
CA ARG A 102 5.26 20.46 -6.25
C ARG A 102 4.17 21.01 -5.33
N MET A 103 2.92 20.70 -5.63
CA MET A 103 1.79 21.16 -4.83
C MET A 103 1.76 20.47 -3.45
N PHE A 104 1.99 19.17 -3.35
CA PHE A 104 2.07 18.51 -2.03
C PHE A 104 3.28 19.02 -1.24
N PHE A 105 4.43 19.25 -1.89
CA PHE A 105 5.60 19.84 -1.27
C PHE A 105 5.31 21.23 -0.68
N SER A 106 4.58 22.10 -1.40
CA SER A 106 4.18 23.41 -0.86
C SER A 106 3.22 23.32 0.33
N HIS A 107 2.52 22.19 0.50
CA HIS A 107 1.67 21.89 1.65
C HIS A 107 2.41 21.13 2.78
N GLY A 108 3.74 21.11 2.74
CA GLY A 108 4.61 20.54 3.76
C GLY A 108 4.75 19.02 3.71
N TYR A 109 4.48 18.41 2.56
CA TYR A 109 4.74 16.99 2.35
C TYR A 109 6.20 16.72 2.02
N SER A 110 6.72 15.60 2.52
CA SER A 110 7.97 15.02 2.05
C SER A 110 7.68 14.01 0.94
N VAL A 111 8.36 14.15 -0.21
CA VAL A 111 8.29 13.18 -1.29
C VAL A 111 9.19 11.99 -0.95
N VAL A 112 8.65 10.78 -1.04
CA VAL A 112 9.33 9.54 -0.62
C VAL A 112 9.21 8.46 -1.68
N GLU A 113 10.28 7.67 -1.81
CA GLU A 113 10.42 6.47 -2.64
C GLU A 113 10.69 5.25 -1.74
N PRO A 114 9.64 4.56 -1.25
CA PRO A 114 9.80 3.46 -0.28
C PRO A 114 10.67 2.31 -0.79
N GLU A 115 10.78 2.11 -2.10
CA GLU A 115 11.64 1.10 -2.72
C GLU A 115 13.14 1.31 -2.42
N ARG A 116 13.54 2.51 -2.00
CA ARG A 116 14.91 2.85 -1.58
C ARG A 116 15.15 2.63 -0.08
N MET A 117 14.15 2.14 0.64
CA MET A 117 14.18 1.98 2.09
C MET A 117 14.16 0.50 2.49
N THR A 118 14.87 0.17 3.57
CA THR A 118 14.69 -1.10 4.28
C THR A 118 13.25 -1.25 4.77
N PHE A 119 12.80 -2.47 5.00
CA PHE A 119 11.44 -2.71 5.49
C PHE A 119 11.24 -2.04 6.86
N SER A 120 12.22 -2.14 7.76
CA SER A 120 12.16 -1.48 9.06
C SER A 120 12.04 0.05 8.96
N GLN A 121 12.72 0.68 7.98
CA GLN A 121 12.55 2.12 7.72
C GLN A 121 11.15 2.44 7.19
N GLN A 122 10.59 1.61 6.30
CA GLN A 122 9.22 1.79 5.83
C GLN A 122 8.22 1.69 6.99
N VAL A 123 8.36 0.72 7.88
CA VAL A 123 7.50 0.59 9.08
C VAL A 123 7.58 1.85 9.96
N LYS A 124 8.79 2.37 10.23
CA LYS A 124 8.98 3.60 11.03
C LYS A 124 8.41 4.85 10.35
N LEU A 125 8.62 5.00 9.05
CA LEU A 125 8.09 6.10 8.27
C LEU A 125 6.55 6.12 8.30
N PHE A 126 5.91 4.99 7.97
CA PHE A 126 4.45 4.92 7.87
C PHE A 126 3.77 4.97 9.24
N SER A 127 4.37 4.39 10.30
CA SER A 127 3.84 4.50 11.67
C SER A 127 3.87 5.92 12.25
N ASN A 128 4.65 6.83 11.66
CA ASN A 128 4.68 8.25 12.03
C ASN A 128 3.76 9.13 11.15
N ALA A 129 3.24 8.59 10.05
CA ALA A 129 2.48 9.36 9.08
C ALA A 129 1.12 9.81 9.64
N ARG A 130 0.79 11.09 9.48
CA ARG A 130 -0.54 11.68 9.71
C ARG A 130 -1.30 11.92 8.41
N ALA A 131 -0.60 12.04 7.29
CA ALA A 131 -1.22 12.13 5.98
C ALA A 131 -0.34 11.48 4.91
N ILE A 132 -0.97 10.73 4.00
CA ILE A 132 -0.32 10.03 2.88
C ILE A 132 -1.10 10.36 1.61
N ALA A 133 -0.38 10.77 0.57
CA ALA A 133 -0.93 10.92 -0.77
C ALA A 133 -0.04 10.16 -1.77
N GLY A 134 -0.62 9.52 -2.79
CA GLY A 134 0.17 8.86 -3.82
C GLY A 134 -0.64 7.98 -4.76
N SER A 135 0.01 7.54 -5.84
CA SER A 135 -0.63 6.66 -6.83
C SER A 135 -0.80 5.23 -6.30
N SER A 136 -1.90 4.59 -6.69
CA SER A 136 -2.19 3.18 -6.41
C SER A 136 -0.99 2.29 -6.78
N GLY A 137 -0.54 1.44 -5.86
CA GLY A 137 0.65 0.63 -6.05
C GLY A 137 1.13 -0.09 -4.78
N ALA A 138 2.11 -0.98 -4.94
CA ALA A 138 2.59 -1.85 -3.86
C ALA A 138 3.07 -1.09 -2.61
N ALA A 139 3.59 0.14 -2.77
CA ALA A 139 3.97 1.01 -1.65
C ALA A 139 2.83 1.27 -0.65
N LEU A 140 1.58 1.27 -1.12
CA LEU A 140 0.40 1.46 -0.26
C LEU A 140 0.13 0.26 0.65
N ALA A 141 0.74 -0.91 0.45
CA ALA A 141 0.64 -2.00 1.41
C ALA A 141 1.12 -1.57 2.81
N ASN A 142 2.04 -0.61 2.88
CA ASN A 142 2.54 -0.06 4.14
C ASN A 142 1.51 0.77 4.92
N ILE A 143 0.35 1.13 4.35
CA ILE A 143 -0.67 1.87 5.11
C ILE A 143 -1.16 1.08 6.33
N ILE A 144 -1.02 -0.25 6.35
CA ILE A 144 -1.37 -1.07 7.52
C ILE A 144 -0.65 -0.62 8.79
N PHE A 145 0.58 -0.09 8.65
CA PHE A 145 1.42 0.39 9.76
C PHE A 145 1.03 1.79 10.25
N CYS A 146 0.18 2.51 9.51
CA CYS A 146 -0.22 3.87 9.87
C CYS A 146 -1.11 3.89 11.11
N PRO A 147 -1.01 4.95 11.93
CA PRO A 147 -2.00 5.28 12.94
C PRO A 147 -3.43 5.31 12.37
N PRO A 148 -4.47 4.92 13.14
CA PRO A 148 -5.86 4.98 12.67
C PRO A 148 -6.31 6.36 12.20
N ILE A 149 -5.74 7.44 12.75
CA ILE A 149 -6.09 8.83 12.42
C ILE A 149 -5.46 9.33 11.11
N THR A 150 -4.62 8.53 10.45
CA THR A 150 -3.90 8.95 9.24
C THR A 150 -4.86 9.20 8.08
N LYS A 151 -4.77 10.39 7.48
CA LYS A 151 -5.50 10.73 6.24
C LYS A 151 -4.81 10.06 5.05
N ILE A 152 -5.50 9.20 4.31
CA ILE A 152 -4.92 8.44 3.20
C ILE A 152 -5.64 8.81 1.90
N CYS A 153 -4.93 9.41 0.96
CA CYS A 153 -5.43 9.79 -0.35
C CYS A 153 -4.73 8.97 -1.45
N ILE A 154 -5.50 8.20 -2.23
CA ILE A 154 -4.96 7.33 -3.27
C ILE A 154 -5.41 7.86 -4.64
N PHE A 155 -4.44 8.16 -5.50
CA PHE A 155 -4.69 8.48 -6.91
C PHE A 155 -4.83 7.19 -7.69
N ILE A 156 -5.92 7.05 -8.43
CA ILE A 156 -6.19 5.84 -9.18
C ILE A 156 -6.92 6.18 -10.48
N SER A 157 -6.60 5.46 -11.54
CA SER A 157 -7.27 5.60 -12.83
C SER A 157 -8.76 5.27 -12.72
N LYS A 158 -9.60 6.09 -13.36
CA LYS A 158 -11.03 5.85 -13.51
C LYS A 158 -11.26 4.80 -14.60
N ASP A 159 -11.46 3.56 -14.17
CA ASP A 159 -11.73 2.41 -15.03
C ASP A 159 -12.76 1.46 -14.39
N GLN A 160 -13.58 0.80 -15.21
CA GLN A 160 -14.63 -0.11 -14.74
C GLN A 160 -14.07 -1.43 -14.18
N GLU A 161 -12.91 -1.87 -14.67
CA GLU A 161 -12.23 -3.10 -14.22
C GLU A 161 -11.37 -2.86 -12.98
N THR A 162 -11.27 -1.61 -12.52
CA THR A 162 -10.49 -1.29 -11.32
C THR A 162 -11.20 -1.74 -10.05
N SER A 163 -10.51 -2.51 -9.23
CA SER A 163 -11.00 -2.92 -7.91
C SER A 163 -10.76 -1.83 -6.86
N TYR A 164 -11.63 -0.82 -6.81
CA TYR A 164 -11.55 0.30 -5.85
C TYR A 164 -11.72 -0.13 -4.39
N TRP A 165 -12.26 -1.32 -4.14
CA TRP A 165 -12.45 -1.83 -2.78
C TRP A 165 -11.15 -2.39 -2.17
N TYR A 166 -10.10 -2.69 -2.96
CA TYR A 166 -8.91 -3.40 -2.45
C TYR A 166 -8.19 -2.67 -1.32
N TRP A 167 -7.74 -1.43 -1.57
CA TRP A 167 -7.03 -0.66 -0.54
C TRP A 167 -7.96 -0.25 0.60
N GLN A 168 -9.25 -0.04 0.31
CA GLN A 168 -10.26 0.25 1.32
C GLN A 168 -10.46 -0.93 2.28
N ASN A 169 -10.59 -2.16 1.76
CA ASN A 169 -10.73 -3.37 2.59
C ASN A 169 -9.50 -3.56 3.49
N MET A 170 -8.31 -3.38 2.95
CA MET A 170 -7.06 -3.48 3.70
C MET A 170 -6.96 -2.40 4.79
N ALA A 171 -7.34 -1.16 4.48
CA ALA A 171 -7.38 -0.06 5.44
C ALA A 171 -8.42 -0.30 6.54
N CYS A 172 -9.64 -0.71 6.18
CA CYS A 172 -10.72 -1.03 7.13
C CYS A 172 -10.31 -2.13 8.11
N ALA A 173 -9.61 -3.16 7.64
CA ALA A 173 -9.12 -4.25 8.49
C ALA A 173 -8.13 -3.78 9.57
N THR A 174 -7.63 -2.55 9.47
CA THR A 174 -6.74 -1.92 10.46
C THR A 174 -7.29 -0.59 10.99
N GLY A 175 -8.61 -0.40 10.94
CA GLY A 175 -9.32 0.74 11.50
C GLY A 175 -9.10 2.08 10.78
N LYS A 176 -8.72 2.03 9.49
CA LYS A 176 -8.45 3.20 8.65
C LYS A 176 -9.42 3.29 7.48
N THR A 177 -9.43 4.44 6.84
CA THR A 177 -10.21 4.70 5.61
C THR A 177 -9.32 5.32 4.54
N VAL A 178 -9.61 5.05 3.27
CA VAL A 178 -8.92 5.69 2.16
C VAL A 178 -9.89 6.60 1.40
N THR A 179 -9.38 7.73 0.91
CA THR A 179 -10.08 8.59 -0.03
C THR A 179 -9.46 8.40 -1.40
N TYR A 180 -10.27 8.08 -2.39
CA TYR A 180 -9.80 7.97 -3.77
C TYR A 180 -9.99 9.28 -4.50
N VAL A 181 -8.99 9.65 -5.28
CA VAL A 181 -9.09 10.69 -6.29
C VAL A 181 -8.92 10.01 -7.64
N LEU A 182 -10.01 10.05 -8.42
CA LEU A 182 -10.10 9.34 -9.68
C LEU A 182 -9.49 10.20 -10.79
N GLY A 183 -8.49 9.66 -11.46
CA GLY A 183 -7.84 10.31 -12.58
C GLY A 183 -8.41 9.87 -13.92
N GLU A 184 -8.47 10.80 -14.87
CA GLU A 184 -8.93 10.50 -16.22
C GLU A 184 -7.80 9.84 -17.01
N LYS A 185 -8.11 8.71 -17.66
CA LYS A 185 -7.13 7.97 -18.47
C LYS A 185 -6.67 8.84 -19.63
N ASN A 186 -5.37 8.92 -19.83
CA ASN A 186 -4.85 9.45 -21.07
C ASN A 186 -5.07 8.38 -22.17
N LYS A 187 -5.23 8.81 -23.43
CA LYS A 187 -5.29 7.91 -24.60
C LYS A 187 -3.89 7.34 -24.88
N SER A 188 -3.32 6.63 -23.91
CA SER A 188 -1.99 6.01 -24.01
C SER A 188 -2.06 4.68 -24.78
N LYS A 189 -0.92 4.20 -25.28
CA LYS A 189 -0.81 2.95 -26.07
C LYS A 189 -1.26 1.68 -25.29
N MET A 190 -1.21 1.72 -23.96
CA MET A 190 -1.72 0.64 -23.11
C MET A 190 -3.16 0.96 -22.64
N GLY A 191 -4.08 0.03 -22.87
CA GLY A 191 -5.48 0.14 -22.45
C GLY A 191 -5.72 -0.34 -21.01
N GLY A 192 -6.99 -0.27 -20.60
CA GLY A 192 -7.47 -0.83 -19.33
C GLY A 192 -6.88 -0.17 -18.08
N ILE A 193 -6.80 -0.95 -17.00
CA ILE A 193 -6.34 -0.51 -15.67
C ILE A 193 -4.87 -0.09 -15.64
N HIS A 194 -4.10 -0.45 -16.68
CA HIS A 194 -2.67 -0.19 -16.76
C HIS A 194 -2.33 1.14 -17.43
N ALA A 195 -3.34 1.81 -18.02
CA ALA A 195 -3.19 3.10 -18.66
C ALA A 195 -2.70 4.17 -17.68
N SER A 196 -1.84 5.06 -18.18
CA SER A 196 -1.48 6.30 -17.48
C SER A 196 -2.68 7.25 -17.42
N PHE A 197 -2.75 8.06 -16.38
CA PHE A 197 -3.89 8.94 -16.10
C PHE A 197 -3.43 10.29 -15.56
N SER A 198 -4.28 11.31 -15.60
CA SER A 198 -4.02 12.62 -14.99
C SER A 198 -4.99 12.88 -13.84
N ILE A 199 -4.54 13.60 -12.82
CA ILE A 199 -5.36 14.03 -11.70
C ILE A 199 -5.65 15.52 -11.85
N ASP A 200 -6.92 15.91 -11.80
CA ASP A 200 -7.28 17.33 -11.66
C ASP A 200 -6.88 17.80 -10.26
N LEU A 201 -6.00 18.80 -10.18
CA LEU A 201 -5.52 19.34 -8.90
C LEU A 201 -6.66 19.93 -8.06
N ASN A 202 -7.74 20.41 -8.69
CA ASN A 202 -8.92 20.94 -7.98
C ASN A 202 -9.80 19.85 -7.37
N SER A 203 -9.62 18.59 -7.78
CA SER A 203 -10.36 17.46 -7.22
C SER A 203 -9.78 16.93 -5.91
N LEU A 204 -8.65 17.48 -5.46
CA LEU A 204 -7.96 17.04 -4.26
C LEU A 204 -8.71 17.50 -2.99
N PRO A 205 -8.99 16.60 -2.03
CA PRO A 205 -9.69 16.97 -0.81
C PRO A 205 -8.91 18.03 0.01
N SER A 206 -9.58 19.08 0.48
CA SER A 206 -8.97 20.08 1.37
C SER A 206 -8.33 19.44 2.62
N SER A 207 -8.97 18.37 3.11
CA SER A 207 -8.49 17.58 4.25
C SER A 207 -7.10 16.97 4.04
N ILE A 208 -6.72 16.59 2.81
CA ILE A 208 -5.38 16.07 2.50
C ILE A 208 -4.39 17.22 2.30
N LEU A 209 -4.80 18.37 1.78
CA LEU A 209 -3.92 19.53 1.65
C LEU A 209 -3.62 20.18 3.00
N GLY A 210 -4.48 19.96 4.01
CA GLY A 210 -4.35 20.57 5.33
C GLY A 210 -4.82 22.02 5.34
N VAL A 211 -5.76 22.34 4.43
CA VAL A 211 -6.51 23.59 4.39
C VAL A 211 -7.87 23.27 5.04
N GLU A 212 -8.13 23.80 6.23
CA GLU A 212 -9.44 23.76 6.89
C GLU A 212 -10.22 25.04 6.60
#